data_AF-A0A662LPR1-F1
#
_entry.id   AF-A0A662LPR1-F1
#
_cell.length_a   1.000
_cell.length_b   1.000
_cell.length_c   1.000
_cell.angle_alpha   90.00
_cell.angle_beta   90.00
_cell.angle_gamma   90.00
#
_symmetry.space_group_name_H-M   'P 1'
#
loop_
_entity.id
_entity.type
_entity.pdbx_description
1 polymer ?
#
loop_
_entity_poly.entity_id
_entity_poly.type
_entity_poly.pdbx_seq_one_letter_code
_entity_poly.pdbx_strand_id
1 'polypeptide(L)'
;MCKLNKKNDGRRIDPCMREVIKILNEQGVKTLACCCGHGKHKMSIVIDIGYGTDKIIPLEIFSGEMIARKKRFYIKQKDGTYMIPETFGGELLK
;
A
#
# COMPACT_ATOMS: atom_id res chain seq x y z
N MET A 1 8.28 3.68 12.44
CA MET A 1 7.44 2.45 12.49
C MET A 1 6.07 2.87 12.00
N CYS A 2 5.49 2.22 10.99
CA CYS A 2 4.11 2.48 10.52
C CYS A 2 3.12 2.26 11.67
N LYS A 3 3.03 3.21 12.60
CA LYS A 3 2.10 3.17 13.72
C LYS A 3 0.72 3.42 13.11
N LEU A 4 -0.10 2.39 13.15
CA LEU A 4 -1.48 2.44 12.70
C LEU A 4 -2.21 3.56 13.45
N ASN A 5 -2.58 4.63 12.72
CA ASN A 5 -3.44 5.66 13.27
C ASN A 5 -4.88 5.13 13.32
N LYS A 6 -5.34 4.73 14.50
CA LYS A 6 -6.69 4.16 14.72
C LYS A 6 -7.84 5.13 14.42
N LYS A 7 -7.59 6.45 14.32
CA LYS A 7 -8.66 7.45 14.18
C LYS A 7 -9.23 7.61 12.76
N ASN A 8 -8.48 7.30 11.71
CA ASN A 8 -8.87 7.62 10.31
C ASN A 8 -8.85 6.38 9.42
N ASP A 9 -9.78 5.45 9.64
CA ASP A 9 -9.91 4.13 8.99
C ASP A 9 -10.03 4.11 7.43
N GLY A 10 -9.66 5.19 6.73
CA GLY A 10 -9.90 5.36 5.29
C GLY A 10 -8.67 5.33 4.39
N ARG A 11 -7.56 6.01 4.71
CA ARG A 11 -6.45 6.22 3.74
C ARG A 11 -5.10 6.23 4.44
N ARG A 12 -4.36 5.13 4.31
CA ARG A 12 -3.08 4.88 4.97
C ARG A 12 -1.94 5.34 4.07
N ILE A 13 -1.75 6.67 4.05
CA ILE A 13 -0.52 7.26 3.52
C ILE A 13 0.51 7.25 4.66
N ASP A 14 1.54 6.43 4.53
CA ASP A 14 2.71 6.47 5.41
C ASP A 14 3.32 7.88 5.40
N PRO A 15 3.56 8.53 6.56
CA PRO A 15 4.18 9.86 6.60
C PRO A 15 5.47 9.97 5.81
N CYS A 16 6.28 8.90 5.78
CA CYS A 16 7.51 8.85 4.98
C CYS A 16 7.27 8.94 3.48
N MET A 17 6.07 8.59 3.03
CA MET A 17 5.67 8.54 1.62
C MET A 17 4.82 9.74 1.21
N ARG A 18 4.55 10.70 2.12
CA ARG A 18 3.57 11.77 1.87
C ARG A 18 3.87 12.59 0.61
N GLU A 19 5.13 12.97 0.40
CA GLU A 19 5.54 13.76 -0.75
C GLU A 19 5.45 12.96 -2.05
N VAL A 20 5.91 11.71 -2.04
CA VAL A 20 5.78 10.79 -3.18
C VAL A 20 4.32 10.60 -3.57
N ILE A 21 3.45 10.33 -2.59
CA ILE A 21 2.01 10.15 -2.85
C ILE A 21 1.35 11.44 -3.31
N LYS A 22 1.79 12.61 -2.81
CA LYS A 22 1.30 13.89 -3.29
C LYS A 22 1.60 14.05 -4.79
N ILE A 23 2.85 13.84 -5.20
CA ILE A 23 3.27 13.94 -6.61
C ILE A 23 2.50 12.95 -7.49
N LEU A 24 2.36 11.70 -7.07
CA LEU A 24 1.60 10.69 -7.81
C LEU A 24 0.14 11.08 -7.99
N ASN A 25 -0.51 11.55 -6.93
CA ASN A 25 -1.90 12.00 -7.00
C ASN A 25 -2.05 13.25 -7.90
N GLU A 26 -1.08 14.17 -7.89
CA GLU A 26 -1.04 15.34 -8.80
C GLU A 26 -0.88 14.92 -10.27
N GLN A 27 -0.25 13.78 -10.53
CA GLN A 27 -0.17 13.16 -11.86
C GLN A 27 -1.41 12.33 -12.23
N GLY A 28 -2.47 12.36 -11.41
CA GLY A 28 -3.71 11.63 -11.66
C GLY A 28 -3.69 10.16 -11.21
N VAL A 29 -2.63 9.71 -10.54
CA VAL A 29 -2.55 8.35 -10.00
C VAL A 29 -3.35 8.26 -8.71
N LYS A 30 -4.35 7.38 -8.66
CA LYS A 30 -5.18 7.21 -7.46
C LYS A 30 -4.53 6.21 -6.50
N THR A 31 -3.83 6.72 -5.50
CA THR A 31 -3.17 5.89 -4.47
C THR A 31 -4.19 5.28 -3.48
N LEU A 32 -4.11 3.97 -3.25
CA LEU A 32 -4.94 3.21 -2.29
C LEU A 32 -4.22 2.96 -0.95
N ALA A 33 -2.93 2.65 -0.98
CA ALA A 33 -2.10 2.41 0.20
C ALA A 33 -0.61 2.60 -0.12
N CYS A 34 0.22 3.02 0.84
CA CYS A 34 1.68 3.05 0.65
C CYS A 34 2.48 2.89 1.93
N CYS A 35 3.62 2.19 1.87
CA CYS A 35 4.53 1.96 2.97
C CYS A 35 5.98 2.18 2.51
N CYS A 36 6.78 2.94 3.26
CA CYS A 36 8.21 3.11 2.95
C CYS A 36 9.06 1.88 3.32
N GLY A 37 8.46 0.89 3.99
CA GLY A 37 9.14 -0.31 4.47
C GLY A 37 9.98 -0.10 5.74
N HIS A 38 10.22 1.15 6.15
CA HIS A 38 10.92 1.51 7.40
C HIS A 38 12.25 0.78 7.62
N GLY A 39 12.98 0.46 6.53
CA GLY A 39 14.24 -0.29 6.56
C GLY A 39 14.11 -1.79 6.89
N LYS A 40 12.90 -2.30 7.16
CA LYS A 40 12.65 -3.74 7.41
C LYS A 40 12.15 -4.48 6.16
N HIS A 41 11.59 -3.73 5.23
CA HIS A 41 10.70 -4.22 4.20
C HIS A 41 10.91 -3.43 2.91
N LYS A 42 10.56 -4.03 1.76
CA LYS A 42 10.55 -3.28 0.50
C LYS A 42 9.48 -2.19 0.57
N MET A 43 9.77 -1.07 -0.11
CA MET A 43 8.79 -0.02 -0.33
C MET A 43 7.60 -0.59 -1.11
N SER A 44 6.39 -0.13 -0.81
CA SER A 44 5.17 -0.54 -1.50
C SER A 44 4.24 0.64 -1.73
N ILE A 45 3.66 0.71 -2.92
CA ILE A 45 2.60 1.65 -3.27
C ILE A 45 1.54 0.89 -4.08
N VAL A 46 0.34 0.83 -3.52
CA VAL A 46 -0.84 0.26 -4.17
C VAL A 46 -1.63 1.40 -4.79
N ILE A 47 -1.89 1.30 -6.09
CA ILE A 47 -2.66 2.26 -6.88
C ILE A 47 -3.93 1.60 -7.42
N ASP A 48 -4.91 2.41 -7.78
CA ASP A 48 -6.11 2.00 -8.51
C ASP A 48 -5.92 2.26 -10.01
N ILE A 49 -5.80 1.19 -10.79
CA ILE A 49 -5.68 1.25 -12.26
C ILE A 49 -7.05 1.15 -12.96
N GLY A 50 -8.16 1.08 -12.21
CA GLY A 50 -9.51 1.03 -12.76
C GLY A 50 -10.03 2.37 -13.28
N TYR A 51 -9.15 3.25 -13.76
CA TYR A 51 -9.49 4.60 -14.19
C TYR A 51 -10.58 4.58 -15.27
N GLY A 52 -11.58 5.46 -15.14
CA GLY A 52 -12.73 5.52 -16.05
C GLY A 52 -13.75 4.39 -15.85
N THR A 53 -13.63 3.58 -14.80
CA THR A 53 -14.60 2.53 -14.45
C THR A 53 -15.04 2.66 -12.99
N ASP A 54 -16.20 2.07 -12.66
CA ASP A 54 -16.66 1.95 -11.27
C ASP A 54 -15.92 0.86 -10.47
N LYS A 55 -14.97 0.16 -11.10
CA LYS A 55 -14.24 -0.95 -10.50
C LYS A 55 -12.91 -0.47 -9.95
N ILE A 56 -12.68 -0.71 -8.66
CA ILE A 56 -11.34 -0.59 -8.07
C ILE A 56 -10.51 -1.79 -8.54
N ILE A 57 -9.37 -1.51 -9.19
CA ILE A 57 -8.42 -2.50 -9.66
C ILE A 57 -7.06 -2.21 -9.02
N PRO A 58 -6.74 -2.85 -7.88
CA PRO A 58 -5.51 -2.59 -7.15
C PRO A 58 -4.28 -3.20 -7.84
N LEU A 59 -3.27 -2.39 -8.11
CA LEU A 59 -1.94 -2.79 -8.58
C LEU A 59 -0.89 -2.30 -7.60
N GLU A 60 0.08 -3.14 -7.26
CA GLU A 60 1.28 -2.69 -6.55
C GLU A 60 2.40 -2.37 -7.54
N ILE A 61 2.88 -1.12 -7.52
CA ILE A 61 3.69 -0.60 -8.62
C ILE A 61 5.13 -1.11 -8.62
N PHE A 62 5.68 -1.52 -7.46
CA PHE A 62 7.06 -1.97 -7.39
C PHE A 62 7.21 -3.45 -7.75
N SER A 63 6.25 -4.30 -7.35
CA SER A 63 6.23 -5.71 -7.75
C SER A 63 5.53 -5.95 -9.10
N GLY A 64 4.69 -5.02 -9.55
CA GLY A 64 3.81 -5.23 -10.70
C GLY A 64 2.67 -6.22 -10.42
N GLU A 65 2.46 -6.61 -9.16
CA GLU A 65 1.44 -7.60 -8.80
C GLU A 65 0.07 -6.97 -8.61
N MET A 66 -0.94 -7.63 -9.18
CA MET A 66 -2.34 -7.31 -8.97
C MET A 66 -2.78 -7.81 -7.59
N ILE A 67 -3.38 -6.93 -6.78
CA ILE A 67 -3.86 -7.31 -5.46
C ILE A 67 -5.35 -7.63 -5.53
N ALA A 68 -5.72 -8.86 -5.18
CA ALA A 68 -7.11 -9.34 -5.24
C ALA A 68 -8.08 -8.56 -4.33
N ARG A 69 -7.58 -8.07 -3.19
CA ARG A 69 -8.39 -7.32 -2.20
C ARG A 69 -8.46 -5.83 -2.53
N LYS A 70 -9.64 -5.24 -2.33
CA LYS A 70 -9.92 -3.82 -2.65
C LYS A 70 -9.72 -2.85 -1.49
N LYS A 71 -9.51 -3.36 -0.27
CA LYS A 71 -9.36 -2.58 0.96
C LYS A 71 -8.54 -3.37 1.97
N ARG A 72 -8.11 -2.68 3.06
CA ARG A 72 -7.37 -3.28 4.18
C ARG A 72 -6.10 -4.03 3.73
N PHE A 73 -5.27 -3.36 2.94
CA PHE A 73 -4.02 -3.90 2.36
C PHE A 73 -2.95 -4.29 3.38
N TYR A 74 -3.01 -3.76 4.60
CA TYR A 74 -2.01 -4.04 5.61
C TYR A 74 -2.41 -5.20 6.51
N ILE A 75 -1.49 -6.14 6.71
CA ILE A 75 -1.58 -7.20 7.71
C ILE A 75 -0.62 -6.87 8.86
N LYS A 76 -1.09 -7.07 10.09
CA LYS A 76 -0.27 -6.91 11.29
C LYS A 76 0.60 -8.15 11.48
N GLN A 77 1.89 -7.95 11.67
CA GLN A 77 2.86 -9.00 11.95
C GLN A 77 2.97 -9.28 13.46
N LYS A 78 3.59 -10.42 13.81
CA LYS A 78 3.82 -10.83 15.21
C LYS A 78 4.63 -9.79 15.99
N ASP A 79 5.57 -9.11 15.35
CA ASP A 79 6.40 -8.03 15.93
C ASP A 79 5.67 -6.68 16.07
N GLY A 80 4.37 -6.64 15.72
CA GLY A 80 3.54 -5.43 15.78
C GLY A 80 3.69 -4.50 14.58
N THR A 81 4.49 -4.83 13.57
CA THR A 81 4.58 -4.06 12.32
C THR A 81 3.40 -4.35 11.39
N TYR A 82 3.24 -3.51 10.36
CA TYR A 82 2.20 -3.65 9.34
C TYR A 82 2.85 -3.70 7.96
N MET A 83 2.45 -4.66 7.13
CA MET A 83 2.98 -4.83 5.78
C MET A 83 1.90 -5.28 4.78
N ILE A 84 2.18 -5.12 3.49
CA ILE A 84 1.37 -5.61 2.38
C ILE A 84 2.04 -6.92 1.89
N PRO A 85 1.57 -8.11 2.29
CA PRO A 85 2.24 -9.39 1.99
C PRO A 85 2.49 -9.66 0.51
N GLU A 86 1.61 -9.18 -0.38
CA GLU A 86 1.74 -9.36 -1.83
C GLU A 86 3.00 -8.67 -2.38
N THR A 87 3.62 -7.73 -1.66
CA THR A 87 4.85 -7.07 -2.14
C THR A 87 6.12 -7.87 -1.88
N PHE A 88 6.00 -9.08 -1.35
CA PHE A 88 7.13 -9.92 -0.97
C PHE A 88 7.21 -11.24 -1.75
N GLY A 89 6.38 -11.42 -2.79
CA GLY A 89 6.47 -12.57 -3.68
C GLY A 89 6.49 -13.90 -2.94
N GLY A 90 5.36 -14.29 -2.31
CA GLY A 90 5.11 -15.67 -1.85
C GLY A 90 6.01 -16.27 -0.75
N GLU A 91 7.15 -15.69 -0.39
CA GLU A 91 8.14 -16.35 0.49
C GLU A 91 7.89 -16.18 1.99
N LEU A 92 7.01 -15.26 2.41
CA LEU A 92 6.76 -14.96 3.83
C LEU A 92 5.58 -15.74 4.47
N LEU A 93 5.07 -16.78 3.79
CA LEU A 93 3.98 -17.64 4.28
C LEU A 93 4.32 -19.13 4.35
N LYS A 94 5.60 -19.51 4.42
CA LYS A 94 6.02 -20.87 4.77
C LYS A 94 6.54 -20.92 6.20
#